data_AF-A0A2U1T5P5-F1
#
_entry.id   AF-A0A2U1T5P5-F1
#
_cell.length_a   1.000
_cell.length_b   1.000
_cell.length_c   1.000
_cell.angle_alpha   90.00
_cell.angle_beta   90.00
_cell.angle_gamma   90.00
#
_symmetry.space_group_name_H-M   'P 1'
#
loop_
_entity.id
_entity.type
_entity.pdbx_description
1 polymer ?
#
loop_
_entity_poly.entity_id
_entity_poly.type
_entity_poly.pdbx_seq_one_letter_code
_entity_poly.pdbx_strand_id
1 'polypeptide(L)'
;MKSTGPKDPLAALRDRGAIDELARKARERINAVHRRPPVLRKGEIIRGESALRGARLSVLIDGHAERHAVADTEAVAADTPLGHAVSVYSLLASPVIDATVATFLRAPAQALARLDVLAGGEGVPLSAEGARRIQTLKAVITSPAADPVLLPAIVHGEIAAHAIFGERSGVVARAASRIAAVASGLDAAGLAVPEIRHHRHVREYREAVAGFGRADGVVAAVEVFLRGWVDGAEEGASIVTAA
;
A
#
# COMPACT_ATOMS: atom_id res chain seq x y z
N MET A 1 -12.34 -1.61 37.60
CA MET A 1 -12.96 -2.01 36.32
C MET A 1 -11.90 -1.91 35.23
N LYS A 2 -11.40 -3.05 34.70
CA LYS A 2 -10.44 -3.03 33.59
C LYS A 2 -11.18 -2.63 32.30
N SER A 3 -10.63 -1.68 31.56
CA SER A 3 -11.17 -1.15 30.30
C SER A 3 -11.48 -2.29 29.32
N THR A 4 -12.76 -2.48 28.99
CA THR A 4 -13.23 -3.36 27.91
C THR A 4 -13.38 -2.56 26.61
N GLY A 5 -12.33 -1.82 26.23
CA GLY A 5 -12.24 -1.25 24.90
C GLY A 5 -12.13 -2.36 23.84
N PRO A 6 -12.53 -2.09 22.58
CA PRO A 6 -12.31 -3.03 21.50
C PRO A 6 -10.82 -3.40 21.41
N LYS A 7 -10.53 -4.70 21.39
CA LYS A 7 -9.17 -5.23 21.35
C LYS A 7 -8.63 -5.10 19.92
N ASP A 8 -7.43 -4.54 19.77
CA ASP A 8 -6.74 -4.48 18.49
C ASP A 8 -6.55 -5.90 17.93
N PRO A 9 -7.09 -6.21 16.74
CA PRO A 9 -6.94 -7.52 16.11
C PRO A 9 -5.48 -7.84 15.72
N LEU A 10 -4.61 -6.84 15.59
CA LEU A 10 -3.22 -6.98 15.13
C LEU A 10 -2.21 -6.99 16.28
N ALA A 11 -2.63 -6.72 17.52
CA ALA A 11 -1.73 -6.55 18.67
C ALA A 11 -0.77 -7.74 18.87
N ALA A 12 -1.22 -8.97 18.59
CA ALA A 12 -0.39 -10.17 18.75
C ALA A 12 0.84 -10.22 17.81
N LEU A 13 0.84 -9.43 16.74
CA LEU A 13 1.98 -9.35 15.81
C LEU A 13 3.09 -8.42 16.30
N ARG A 14 2.78 -7.43 17.15
CA ARG A 14 3.77 -6.47 17.66
C ARG A 14 4.94 -7.15 18.35
N ASP A 15 4.63 -8.14 19.19
CA ASP A 15 5.62 -8.84 20.03
C ASP A 15 6.41 -9.93 19.27
N ARG A 16 6.34 -9.97 17.93
CA ARG A 16 6.95 -11.02 17.11
C ARG A 16 8.08 -10.48 16.24
N GLY A 17 9.21 -11.20 16.25
CA GLY A 17 10.37 -10.85 15.41
C GLY A 17 10.84 -9.42 15.66
N ALA A 18 11.10 -8.70 14.58
CA ALA A 18 11.48 -7.29 14.58
C ALA A 18 10.29 -6.33 14.29
N ILE A 19 9.04 -6.80 14.39
CA ILE A 19 7.86 -6.03 13.96
C ILE A 19 7.72 -4.72 14.74
N ASP A 20 7.80 -4.74 16.07
CA ASP A 20 7.66 -3.51 16.86
C ASP A 20 8.75 -2.47 16.52
N GLU A 21 10.01 -2.92 16.43
CA GLU A 21 11.13 -2.06 16.07
C GLU A 21 10.95 -1.42 14.69
N LEU A 22 10.62 -2.23 13.68
CA LEU A 22 10.42 -1.77 12.30
C LEU A 22 9.19 -0.85 12.19
N ALA A 23 8.11 -1.14 12.91
CA ALA A 23 6.92 -0.30 12.94
C ALA A 23 7.21 1.06 13.58
N ARG A 24 7.96 1.10 14.69
CA ARG A 24 8.43 2.35 15.30
C ARG A 24 9.32 3.13 14.33
N LYS A 25 10.28 2.46 13.69
CA LYS A 25 11.19 3.07 12.71
C LYS A 25 10.43 3.66 11.51
N ALA A 26 9.47 2.92 10.95
CA ALA A 26 8.63 3.39 9.84
C ALA A 26 7.85 4.66 10.25
N ARG A 27 7.19 4.62 11.40
CA ARG A 27 6.46 5.75 11.99
C ARG A 27 7.34 6.98 12.16
N GLU A 28 8.52 6.82 12.76
CA GLU A 28 9.47 7.91 13.00
C GLU A 28 9.94 8.55 11.69
N ARG A 29 10.31 7.72 10.70
CA ARG A 29 10.80 8.21 9.41
C ARG A 29 9.72 8.93 8.62
N ILE A 30 8.51 8.38 8.54
CA ILE A 30 7.38 9.04 7.85
C ILE A 30 7.05 10.38 8.52
N ASN A 31 6.96 10.40 9.85
CA ASN A 31 6.71 11.64 10.59
C ASN A 31 7.80 12.70 10.35
N ALA A 32 9.06 12.28 10.18
CA ALA A 32 10.15 13.20 9.84
C ALA A 32 9.96 13.84 8.46
N VAL A 33 9.46 13.09 7.47
CA VAL A 33 9.13 13.63 6.14
C VAL A 33 8.00 14.64 6.22
N HIS A 34 6.93 14.33 6.95
CA HIS A 34 5.75 15.22 7.08
C HIS A 34 6.09 16.58 7.68
N ARG A 35 7.12 16.67 8.54
CA ARG A 35 7.55 17.91 9.19
C ARG A 35 8.38 18.82 8.28
N ARG A 36 8.68 18.42 7.05
CA ARG A 36 9.52 19.20 6.14
C ARG A 36 8.76 20.40 5.55
N PRO A 37 9.34 21.61 5.52
CA PRO A 37 8.63 22.81 5.07
C PRO A 37 7.96 22.75 3.69
N PRO A 38 8.55 22.11 2.65
CA PRO A 38 7.89 22.03 1.34
C PRO A 38 6.57 21.25 1.36
N VAL A 39 6.39 20.29 2.27
CA VAL A 39 5.15 19.50 2.40
C VAL A 39 3.94 20.40 2.67
N LEU A 40 4.12 21.45 3.47
CA LEU A 40 3.04 22.39 3.81
C LEU A 40 2.61 23.26 2.63
N ARG A 41 3.50 23.48 1.64
CA ARG A 41 3.26 24.41 0.51
C ARG A 41 2.96 23.69 -0.80
N LYS A 42 3.51 22.49 -0.98
CA LYS A 42 3.50 21.72 -2.23
C LYS A 42 3.04 20.27 -2.02
N GLY A 43 2.34 19.99 -0.91
CA GLY A 43 1.95 18.64 -0.51
C GLY A 43 1.20 17.88 -1.62
N GLU A 44 0.33 18.54 -2.36
CA GLU A 44 -0.43 17.92 -3.46
C GLU A 44 0.48 17.50 -4.63
N ILE A 45 1.45 18.35 -5.00
CA ILE A 45 2.42 18.07 -6.06
C ILE A 45 3.32 16.90 -5.64
N ILE A 46 3.84 16.94 -4.41
CA ILE A 46 4.71 15.90 -3.84
C ILE A 46 3.97 14.56 -3.78
N ARG A 47 2.70 14.56 -3.36
CA ARG A 47 1.85 13.38 -3.37
C ARG A 47 1.64 12.83 -4.78
N GLY A 48 1.36 13.69 -5.76
CA GLY A 48 1.22 13.30 -7.16
C GLY A 48 2.49 12.62 -7.71
N GLU A 49 3.66 13.20 -7.46
CA GLU A 49 4.95 12.61 -7.84
C GLU A 49 5.22 11.28 -7.11
N SER A 50 4.88 11.21 -5.82
CA SER A 50 4.98 9.98 -5.02
C SER A 50 4.06 8.87 -5.55
N ALA A 51 2.85 9.21 -5.98
CA ALA A 51 1.91 8.28 -6.59
C ALA A 51 2.41 7.79 -7.96
N LEU A 52 2.89 8.69 -8.82
CA LEU A 52 3.45 8.35 -10.14
C LEU A 52 4.68 7.46 -10.02
N ARG A 53 5.57 7.76 -9.07
CA ARG A 53 6.76 6.94 -8.80
C ARG A 53 6.39 5.55 -8.31
N GLY A 54 5.41 5.47 -7.40
CA GLY A 54 4.84 4.20 -6.95
C GLY A 54 4.27 3.37 -8.10
N ALA A 55 3.51 4.00 -9.01
CA ALA A 55 2.98 3.33 -10.20
C ALA A 55 4.08 2.73 -11.09
N ARG A 56 5.12 3.51 -11.39
CA ARG A 56 6.26 3.04 -12.20
C ARG A 56 7.00 1.87 -11.54
N LEU A 57 7.30 1.97 -10.26
CA LEU A 57 7.97 0.91 -9.50
C LEU A 57 7.10 -0.34 -9.40
N SER A 58 5.79 -0.17 -9.25
CA SER A 58 4.80 -1.24 -9.24
C SER A 58 4.85 -2.09 -10.52
N VAL A 59 4.94 -1.45 -11.68
CA VAL A 59 5.09 -2.12 -12.99
C VAL A 59 6.39 -2.92 -13.06
N LEU A 60 7.50 -2.36 -12.57
CA LEU A 60 8.79 -3.05 -12.52
C LEU A 60 8.79 -4.26 -11.58
N ILE A 61 8.14 -4.15 -10.42
CA ILE A 61 7.99 -5.27 -9.46
C ILE A 61 7.26 -6.45 -10.08
N ASP A 62 6.23 -6.18 -10.89
CA ASP A 62 5.45 -7.21 -11.58
C ASP A 62 6.20 -7.81 -12.79
N GLY A 63 7.40 -7.30 -13.11
CA GLY A 63 8.31 -7.86 -14.10
C GLY A 63 8.11 -7.34 -15.52
N HIS A 64 7.33 -6.27 -15.71
CA HIS A 64 7.22 -5.60 -17.00
C HIS A 64 8.49 -4.78 -17.29
N ALA A 65 9.00 -4.86 -18.51
CA ALA A 65 10.27 -4.25 -18.90
C ALA A 65 10.29 -2.71 -18.74
N GLU A 66 11.46 -2.14 -18.43
CA GLU A 66 11.67 -0.69 -18.23
C GLU A 66 11.16 0.18 -19.38
N ARG A 67 11.23 -0.31 -20.62
CA ARG A 67 10.70 0.42 -21.80
C ARG A 67 9.20 0.73 -21.70
N HIS A 68 8.43 -0.05 -20.94
CA HIS A 68 7.02 0.22 -20.66
C HIS A 68 6.81 1.12 -19.42
N ALA A 69 7.80 1.22 -18.52
CA ALA A 69 7.73 2.03 -17.30
C ALA A 69 8.28 3.47 -17.47
N VAL A 70 9.14 3.67 -18.47
CA VAL A 70 9.78 4.95 -18.81
C VAL A 70 9.29 5.46 -20.18
N ALA A 71 8.07 5.12 -20.59
CA ALA A 71 7.50 5.76 -21.78
C ALA A 71 7.56 7.27 -21.57
N ASP A 72 8.29 7.96 -22.46
CA ASP A 72 8.36 9.40 -22.56
C ASP A 72 6.94 9.98 -22.49
N THR A 73 6.82 11.19 -21.94
CA THR A 73 5.60 11.90 -21.52
C THR A 73 4.52 12.11 -22.62
N GLU A 74 4.64 11.45 -23.77
CA GLU A 74 3.62 11.34 -24.80
C GLU A 74 2.64 10.21 -24.46
N ALA A 75 1.48 10.60 -23.91
CA ALA A 75 0.28 9.79 -23.73
C ALA A 75 0.53 8.28 -23.53
N VAL A 76 0.88 7.88 -22.30
CA VAL A 76 0.87 6.46 -21.90
C VAL A 76 -0.49 5.88 -22.30
N ALA A 77 -0.49 4.96 -23.27
CA ALA A 77 -1.74 4.35 -23.72
C ALA A 77 -2.43 3.70 -22.52
N ALA A 78 -3.73 3.99 -22.37
CA ALA A 78 -4.51 3.60 -21.19
C ALA A 78 -4.44 2.10 -20.92
N ASP A 79 -4.40 1.29 -21.99
CA ASP A 79 -4.42 -0.18 -21.93
C ASP A 79 -3.02 -0.83 -21.76
N THR A 80 -2.01 -0.04 -21.36
CA THR A 80 -0.67 -0.56 -21.06
C THR A 80 -0.52 -0.89 -19.57
N PRO A 81 0.43 -1.77 -19.16
CA PRO A 81 0.70 -2.00 -17.74
C PRO A 81 0.97 -0.71 -16.94
N LEU A 82 1.67 0.26 -17.54
CA LEU A 82 1.87 1.57 -16.93
C LEU A 82 0.59 2.41 -16.90
N GLY A 83 -0.21 2.41 -17.97
CA GLY A 83 -1.51 3.11 -18.00
C GLY A 83 -2.46 2.63 -16.91
N HIS A 84 -2.56 1.31 -16.73
CA HIS A 84 -3.32 0.69 -15.64
C HIS A 84 -2.73 1.05 -14.26
N ALA A 85 -1.41 0.93 -14.06
CA ALA A 85 -0.80 1.29 -12.78
C ALA A 85 -0.99 2.77 -12.44
N VAL A 86 -0.84 3.68 -13.41
CA VAL A 86 -1.11 5.12 -13.21
C VAL A 86 -2.58 5.34 -12.86
N SER A 87 -3.50 4.66 -13.55
CA SER A 87 -4.94 4.72 -13.25
C SER A 87 -5.25 4.27 -11.82
N VAL A 88 -4.64 3.18 -11.35
CA VAL A 88 -4.78 2.69 -9.98
C VAL A 88 -4.24 3.70 -8.96
N TYR A 89 -3.01 4.19 -9.16
CA TYR A 89 -2.36 5.12 -8.23
C TYR A 89 -2.94 6.54 -8.30
N SER A 90 -3.73 6.88 -9.32
CA SER A 90 -4.47 8.14 -9.38
C SER A 90 -5.44 8.31 -8.19
N LEU A 91 -5.90 7.20 -7.59
CA LEU A 91 -6.71 7.24 -6.37
C LEU A 91 -5.94 7.74 -5.14
N LEU A 92 -4.60 7.78 -5.20
CA LEU A 92 -3.73 8.36 -4.18
C LEU A 92 -3.45 9.84 -4.39
N ALA A 93 -3.89 10.44 -5.50
CA ALA A 93 -3.64 11.85 -5.82
C ALA A 93 -4.77 12.77 -5.33
N SER A 94 -4.46 14.07 -5.17
CA SER A 94 -5.49 15.11 -4.99
C SER A 94 -6.32 15.30 -6.27
N PRO A 95 -7.62 15.63 -6.17
CA PRO A 95 -8.45 15.70 -4.95
C PRO A 95 -9.12 14.35 -4.60
N VAL A 96 -8.79 13.26 -5.31
CA VAL A 96 -9.54 11.99 -5.27
C VAL A 96 -9.29 11.18 -3.99
N ILE A 97 -8.15 11.39 -3.33
CA ILE A 97 -7.74 10.61 -2.15
C ILE A 97 -8.74 10.67 -0.99
N ASP A 98 -9.33 11.83 -0.69
CA ASP A 98 -10.24 11.96 0.47
C ASP A 98 -11.50 11.12 0.27
N ALA A 99 -12.09 11.17 -0.93
CA ALA A 99 -13.23 10.33 -1.29
C ALA A 99 -12.86 8.83 -1.34
N THR A 100 -11.63 8.53 -1.75
CA THR A 100 -11.09 7.17 -1.77
C THR A 100 -10.96 6.61 -0.36
N VAL A 101 -10.35 7.36 0.57
CA VAL A 101 -10.21 6.99 1.98
C VAL A 101 -11.57 6.82 2.65
N ALA A 102 -12.50 7.76 2.44
CA ALA A 102 -13.85 7.66 2.97
C ALA A 102 -14.57 6.39 2.49
N THR A 103 -14.41 6.04 1.20
CA THR A 103 -14.97 4.80 0.65
C THR A 103 -14.24 3.57 1.19
N PHE A 104 -12.91 3.62 1.33
CA PHE A 104 -12.12 2.52 1.86
C PHE A 104 -12.52 2.17 3.30
N LEU A 105 -12.75 3.17 4.16
CA LEU A 105 -13.17 2.95 5.55
C LEU A 105 -14.63 2.51 5.69
N ARG A 106 -15.52 2.96 4.80
CA ARG A 106 -16.96 2.63 4.87
C ARG A 106 -17.32 1.34 4.13
N ALA A 107 -16.69 1.10 2.99
CA ALA A 107 -16.96 0.01 2.06
C ALA A 107 -15.67 -0.53 1.43
N PRO A 108 -14.78 -1.19 2.22
CA PRO A 108 -13.50 -1.68 1.72
C PRO A 108 -13.60 -2.51 0.43
N ALA A 109 -14.58 -3.42 0.35
CA ALA A 109 -14.80 -4.26 -0.83
C ALA A 109 -15.06 -3.43 -2.11
N GLN A 110 -15.80 -2.32 -2.00
CA GLN A 110 -16.05 -1.42 -3.13
C GLN A 110 -14.79 -0.68 -3.55
N ALA A 111 -13.98 -0.23 -2.59
CA ALA A 111 -12.70 0.42 -2.89
C ALA A 111 -11.73 -0.54 -3.59
N LEU A 112 -11.63 -1.79 -3.11
CA LEU A 112 -10.79 -2.82 -3.73
C LEU A 112 -11.28 -3.20 -5.14
N ALA A 113 -12.60 -3.34 -5.33
CA ALA A 113 -13.18 -3.57 -6.65
C ALA A 113 -12.82 -2.43 -7.63
N ARG A 114 -12.88 -1.17 -7.19
CA ARG A 114 -12.50 -0.02 -8.01
C ARG A 114 -11.02 -0.05 -8.40
N LEU A 115 -10.13 -0.42 -7.48
CA LEU A 115 -8.70 -0.60 -7.79
C LEU A 115 -8.49 -1.68 -8.86
N ASP A 116 -9.18 -2.81 -8.75
CA ASP A 116 -9.11 -3.88 -9.74
C ASP A 116 -9.62 -3.45 -11.13
N VAL A 117 -10.75 -2.73 -11.19
CA VAL A 117 -11.27 -2.18 -12.46
C VAL A 117 -10.27 -1.24 -13.12
N LEU A 118 -9.63 -0.35 -12.35
CA LEU A 118 -8.59 0.54 -12.87
C LEU A 118 -7.32 -0.21 -13.29
N ALA A 119 -7.10 -1.41 -12.75
CA ALA A 119 -6.02 -2.31 -13.16
C ALA A 119 -6.38 -3.14 -14.40
N GLY A 120 -7.55 -2.93 -15.02
CA GLY A 120 -8.04 -3.69 -16.18
C GLY A 120 -8.84 -4.94 -15.82
N GLY A 121 -9.34 -5.05 -14.59
CA GLY A 121 -10.18 -6.15 -14.10
C GLY A 121 -11.68 -5.86 -14.14
N GLU A 122 -12.46 -6.79 -13.59
CA GLU A 122 -13.93 -6.69 -13.52
C GLU A 122 -14.43 -6.19 -12.15
N GLY A 123 -13.53 -5.97 -11.19
CA GLY A 123 -13.89 -5.56 -9.83
C GLY A 123 -14.44 -6.69 -8.97
N VAL A 124 -14.22 -7.94 -9.40
CA VAL A 124 -14.75 -9.14 -8.74
C VAL A 124 -13.59 -10.07 -8.36
N PRO A 125 -13.57 -10.60 -7.12
CA PRO A 125 -12.58 -11.60 -6.73
C PRO A 125 -12.63 -12.83 -7.64
N LEU A 126 -11.46 -13.39 -7.99
CA LEU A 126 -11.38 -14.56 -8.88
C LEU A 126 -11.97 -15.85 -8.29
N SER A 127 -12.17 -15.90 -6.98
CA SER A 127 -12.67 -17.08 -6.29
C SER A 127 -13.53 -16.74 -5.08
N ALA A 128 -14.36 -17.70 -4.67
CA ALA A 128 -15.12 -17.62 -3.43
C ALA A 128 -14.22 -17.46 -2.20
N GLU A 129 -13.00 -18.02 -2.23
CA GLU A 129 -12.02 -17.81 -1.17
C GLU A 129 -11.53 -16.37 -1.14
N GLY A 130 -11.19 -15.79 -2.30
CA GLY A 130 -10.83 -14.36 -2.39
C GLY A 130 -11.94 -13.46 -1.85
N ALA A 131 -13.21 -13.77 -2.17
CA ALA A 131 -14.35 -13.05 -1.62
C ALA A 131 -14.45 -13.15 -0.08
N ARG A 132 -14.22 -14.34 0.49
CA ARG A 132 -14.18 -14.53 1.96
C ARG A 132 -13.02 -13.77 2.61
N ARG A 133 -11.86 -13.73 1.96
CA ARG A 133 -10.70 -12.94 2.42
C ARG A 133 -11.03 -11.46 2.48
N ILE A 134 -11.68 -10.90 1.46
CA ILE A 134 -12.16 -9.51 1.49
C ILE A 134 -13.11 -9.26 2.67
N GLN A 135 -14.03 -10.18 2.96
CA GLN A 135 -14.94 -10.01 4.11
C GLN A 135 -14.20 -10.01 5.45
N THR A 136 -13.17 -10.86 5.59
CA THR A 136 -12.31 -10.89 6.78
C THR A 136 -11.50 -9.60 6.90
N LEU A 137 -10.87 -9.17 5.81
CA LEU A 137 -10.08 -7.95 5.75
C LEU A 137 -10.93 -6.71 6.03
N LYS A 138 -12.20 -6.68 5.60
CA LYS A 138 -13.15 -5.61 5.93
C LYS A 138 -13.27 -5.42 7.45
N ALA A 139 -13.43 -6.50 8.22
CA ALA A 139 -13.55 -6.41 9.67
C ALA A 139 -12.32 -5.78 10.33
N VAL A 140 -11.12 -6.05 9.80
CA VAL A 140 -9.87 -5.45 10.26
C VAL A 140 -9.79 -3.97 9.88
N ILE A 141 -10.05 -3.62 8.61
CA ILE A 141 -9.99 -2.24 8.12
C ILE A 141 -10.96 -1.33 8.87
N THR A 142 -12.17 -1.81 9.15
CA THR A 142 -13.21 -1.00 9.82
C THR A 142 -13.09 -0.99 11.34
N SER A 143 -12.12 -1.72 11.91
CA SER A 143 -11.92 -1.74 13.36
C SER A 143 -11.27 -0.43 13.83
N PRO A 144 -11.91 0.33 14.74
CA PRO A 144 -11.31 1.55 15.29
C PRO A 144 -10.10 1.26 16.19
N ALA A 145 -9.88 -0.01 16.56
CA ALA A 145 -8.77 -0.45 17.39
C ALA A 145 -7.58 -1.00 16.57
N ALA A 146 -7.69 -1.11 15.24
CA ALA A 146 -6.61 -1.68 14.43
C ALA A 146 -5.32 -0.85 14.53
N ASP A 147 -4.18 -1.52 14.72
CA ASP A 147 -2.87 -0.86 14.72
C ASP A 147 -2.64 -0.09 13.40
N PRO A 148 -2.49 1.25 13.44
CA PRO A 148 -2.39 2.05 12.24
C PRO A 148 -1.09 1.81 11.44
N VAL A 149 -0.03 1.32 12.09
CA VAL A 149 1.24 1.02 11.41
C VAL A 149 1.22 -0.35 10.74
N LEU A 150 0.54 -1.33 11.35
CA LEU A 150 0.47 -2.69 10.81
C LEU A 150 -0.61 -2.87 9.76
N LEU A 151 -1.71 -2.10 9.82
CA LEU A 151 -2.83 -2.23 8.89
C LEU A 151 -2.40 -2.21 7.41
N PRO A 152 -1.51 -1.31 6.94
CA PRO A 152 -1.05 -1.31 5.55
C PRO A 152 -0.37 -2.62 5.14
N ALA A 153 0.50 -3.17 5.99
CA ALA A 153 1.21 -4.42 5.73
C ALA A 153 0.25 -5.61 5.63
N ILE A 154 -0.79 -5.65 6.47
CA ILE A 154 -1.82 -6.70 6.44
C ILE A 154 -2.69 -6.59 5.19
N VAL A 155 -3.16 -5.39 4.85
CA VAL A 155 -3.91 -5.14 3.60
C VAL A 155 -3.10 -5.59 2.38
N HIS A 156 -1.81 -5.26 2.35
CA HIS A 156 -0.90 -5.70 1.28
C HIS A 156 -0.84 -7.22 1.19
N GLY A 157 -0.49 -7.88 2.30
CA GLY A 157 -0.29 -9.32 2.34
C GLY A 157 -1.54 -10.11 1.96
N GLU A 158 -2.70 -9.75 2.53
CA GLU A 158 -3.97 -10.42 2.26
C GLU A 158 -4.36 -10.37 0.78
N ILE A 159 -4.15 -9.23 0.11
CA ILE A 159 -4.50 -9.08 -1.30
C ILE A 159 -3.48 -9.82 -2.19
N ALA A 160 -2.19 -9.58 -1.97
CA ALA A 160 -1.14 -10.10 -2.84
C ALA A 160 -0.96 -11.63 -2.70
N ALA A 161 -0.93 -12.14 -1.47
CA ALA A 161 -0.64 -13.55 -1.20
C ALA A 161 -1.77 -14.49 -1.62
N HIS A 162 -3.01 -14.00 -1.58
CA HIS A 162 -4.19 -14.77 -1.97
C HIS A 162 -4.63 -14.53 -3.41
N ALA A 163 -3.87 -13.74 -4.18
CA ALA A 163 -4.14 -13.42 -5.58
C ALA A 163 -5.64 -13.08 -5.82
N ILE A 164 -6.22 -12.25 -4.95
CA ILE A 164 -7.67 -11.98 -4.91
C ILE A 164 -8.21 -11.60 -6.29
N PHE A 165 -7.43 -10.86 -7.07
CA PHE A 165 -7.73 -10.39 -8.42
C PHE A 165 -6.80 -10.98 -9.49
N GLY A 166 -6.14 -12.11 -9.21
CA GLY A 166 -5.18 -12.74 -10.12
C GLY A 166 -3.90 -11.93 -10.28
N GLU A 167 -3.41 -11.83 -11.52
CA GLU A 167 -2.17 -11.12 -11.86
C GLU A 167 -2.18 -9.65 -11.43
N ARG A 168 -3.36 -9.02 -11.36
CA ARG A 168 -3.53 -7.62 -10.95
C ARG A 168 -3.41 -7.42 -9.42
N SER A 169 -3.41 -8.50 -8.65
CA SER A 169 -3.37 -8.42 -7.18
C SER A 169 -2.11 -7.71 -6.67
N GLY A 170 -0.99 -7.78 -7.40
CA GLY A 170 0.24 -7.07 -7.04
C GLY A 170 0.06 -5.56 -6.99
N VAL A 171 -0.38 -4.95 -8.10
CA VAL A 171 -0.62 -3.51 -8.20
C VAL A 171 -1.75 -3.04 -7.28
N VAL A 172 -2.82 -3.83 -7.17
CA VAL A 172 -3.94 -3.55 -6.26
C VAL A 172 -3.49 -3.57 -4.79
N ALA A 173 -2.68 -4.56 -4.39
CA ALA A 173 -2.18 -4.68 -3.02
C ALA A 173 -1.29 -3.50 -2.61
N ARG A 174 -0.36 -3.09 -3.48
CA ARG A 174 0.55 -1.95 -3.21
C ARG A 174 -0.23 -0.64 -3.07
N ALA A 175 -1.17 -0.38 -3.98
CA ALA A 175 -2.02 0.81 -3.90
C ALA A 175 -2.98 0.79 -2.69
N ALA A 176 -3.61 -0.35 -2.40
CA ALA A 176 -4.49 -0.51 -1.24
C ALA A 176 -3.73 -0.35 0.09
N SER A 177 -2.49 -0.85 0.16
CA SER A 177 -1.58 -0.63 1.29
C SER A 177 -1.33 0.85 1.53
N ARG A 178 -1.06 1.62 0.46
CA ARG A 178 -0.91 3.08 0.55
C ARG A 178 -2.18 3.80 0.97
N ILE A 179 -3.35 3.39 0.45
CA ILE A 179 -4.64 3.94 0.89
C ILE A 179 -4.89 3.66 2.37
N ALA A 180 -4.59 2.44 2.83
CA ALA A 180 -4.68 2.06 4.24
C ALA A 180 -3.73 2.89 5.13
N ALA A 181 -2.55 3.24 4.64
CA ALA A 181 -1.61 4.10 5.35
C ALA A 181 -2.10 5.54 5.48
N VAL A 182 -2.74 6.09 4.45
CA VAL A 182 -3.41 7.40 4.53
C VAL A 182 -4.58 7.32 5.50
N ALA A 183 -5.46 6.32 5.35
CA ALA A 183 -6.68 6.16 6.14
C ALA A 183 -6.42 5.96 7.64
N SER A 184 -5.35 5.23 7.98
CA SER A 184 -4.94 4.98 9.37
C SER A 184 -4.11 6.11 9.99
N GLY A 185 -3.69 7.10 9.19
CA GLY A 185 -2.75 8.14 9.62
C GLY A 185 -1.31 7.65 9.76
N LEU A 186 -0.94 6.48 9.21
CA LEU A 186 0.47 6.13 9.02
C LEU A 186 1.20 7.20 8.19
N ASP A 187 0.62 7.51 7.04
CA ASP A 187 1.14 8.45 6.06
C ASP A 187 0.00 9.36 5.56
N ALA A 188 -0.56 10.18 6.45
CA ALA A 188 -1.74 11.01 6.16
C ALA A 188 -1.57 11.94 4.94
N ALA A 189 -0.34 12.35 4.63
CA ALA A 189 -0.05 13.17 3.45
C ALA A 189 0.18 12.34 2.17
N GLY A 190 0.32 11.02 2.27
CA GLY A 190 0.51 10.09 1.14
C GLY A 190 1.87 10.23 0.46
N LEU A 191 2.94 10.52 1.22
CA LEU A 191 4.25 10.90 0.68
C LEU A 191 5.20 9.72 0.47
N ALA A 192 5.07 8.65 1.26
CA ALA A 192 5.99 7.53 1.22
C ALA A 192 5.80 6.69 -0.05
N VAL A 193 6.90 6.10 -0.54
CA VAL A 193 6.91 5.22 -1.73
C VAL A 193 7.51 3.85 -1.35
N PRO A 194 6.76 2.96 -0.66
CA PRO A 194 7.28 1.67 -0.21
C PRO A 194 7.78 0.77 -1.33
N GLU A 195 7.24 0.97 -2.53
CA GLU A 195 7.55 0.21 -3.73
C GLU A 195 9.05 0.26 -4.08
N ILE A 196 9.77 1.31 -3.67
CA ILE A 196 11.21 1.45 -3.95
C ILE A 196 12.00 0.26 -3.39
N ARG A 197 11.68 -0.18 -2.17
CA ARG A 197 12.36 -1.30 -1.54
C ARG A 197 11.92 -2.61 -2.16
N HIS A 198 10.62 -2.77 -2.39
CA HIS A 198 10.08 -3.97 -3.03
C HIS A 198 10.71 -4.20 -4.40
N HIS A 199 10.97 -3.13 -5.16
CA HIS A 199 11.70 -3.20 -6.42
C HIS A 199 13.18 -3.57 -6.21
N ARG A 200 13.90 -2.86 -5.34
CA ARG A 200 15.32 -3.11 -5.06
C ARG A 200 15.59 -4.53 -4.52
N HIS A 201 14.61 -5.11 -3.82
CA HIS A 201 14.69 -6.42 -3.18
C HIS A 201 13.58 -7.36 -3.69
N VAL A 202 13.31 -7.38 -5.00
CA VAL A 202 12.15 -8.07 -5.59
C VAL A 202 12.06 -9.55 -5.24
N ARG A 203 13.19 -10.25 -5.09
CA ARG A 203 13.20 -11.67 -4.67
C ARG A 203 12.69 -11.84 -3.23
N GLU A 204 13.23 -11.06 -2.29
CA GLU A 204 12.80 -11.07 -0.88
C GLU A 204 11.31 -10.67 -0.79
N TYR A 205 10.88 -9.67 -1.55
CA TYR A 205 9.48 -9.25 -1.60
C TYR A 205 8.55 -10.37 -2.10
N ARG A 206 8.91 -11.07 -3.19
CA ARG A 206 8.10 -12.18 -3.73
C ARG A 206 8.04 -13.35 -2.77
N GLU A 207 9.15 -13.69 -2.11
CA GLU A 207 9.21 -14.72 -1.07
C GLU A 207 8.32 -14.36 0.13
N ALA A 208 8.35 -13.10 0.57
CA ALA A 208 7.46 -12.59 1.62
C ALA A 208 5.98 -12.71 1.25
N VAL A 209 5.59 -12.28 0.04
CA VAL A 209 4.21 -12.40 -0.46
C VAL A 209 3.77 -13.87 -0.48
N ALA A 210 4.59 -14.77 -1.04
CA ALA A 210 4.28 -16.20 -1.10
C ALA A 210 4.22 -16.85 0.30
N GLY A 211 4.92 -16.28 1.28
CA GLY A 211 4.94 -16.75 2.67
C GLY A 211 3.79 -16.26 3.55
N PHE A 212 3.19 -15.12 3.23
CA PHE A 212 2.26 -14.41 4.12
C PHE A 212 1.10 -15.27 4.62
N GLY A 213 0.50 -16.09 3.75
CA GLY A 213 -0.65 -16.94 4.10
C GLY A 213 -0.32 -18.13 5.00
N ARG A 214 0.97 -18.38 5.31
CA ARG A 214 1.41 -19.45 6.20
C ARG A 214 1.59 -18.92 7.63
N ALA A 215 1.28 -19.75 8.62
CA ALA A 215 1.32 -19.37 10.04
C ALA A 215 2.72 -18.91 10.50
N ASP A 216 3.78 -19.46 9.91
CA ASP A 216 5.18 -19.11 10.15
C ASP A 216 5.69 -17.97 9.26
N GLY A 217 5.09 -17.77 8.08
CA GLY A 217 5.53 -16.80 7.09
C GLY A 217 4.99 -15.37 7.27
N VAL A 218 3.87 -15.20 7.99
CA VAL A 218 3.26 -13.87 8.20
C VAL A 218 4.19 -12.87 8.89
N VAL A 219 4.98 -13.32 9.88
CA VAL A 219 5.91 -12.43 10.61
C VAL A 219 6.99 -11.91 9.67
N ALA A 220 7.67 -12.81 8.94
CA ALA A 220 8.70 -12.44 7.99
C ALA A 220 8.16 -11.51 6.88
N ALA A 221 6.94 -11.78 6.40
CA ALA A 221 6.32 -10.94 5.38
C ALA A 221 6.00 -9.52 5.89
N VAL A 222 5.44 -9.39 7.09
CA VAL A 222 5.18 -8.10 7.72
C VAL A 222 6.47 -7.31 7.94
N GLU A 223 7.55 -7.96 8.38
CA GLU A 223 8.87 -7.31 8.49
C GLU A 223 9.35 -6.75 7.14
N VAL A 224 9.24 -7.53 6.06
CA VAL A 224 9.61 -7.08 4.71
C VAL A 224 8.78 -5.89 4.25
N PHE A 225 7.47 -5.88 4.53
CA PHE A 225 6.59 -4.76 4.21
C PHE A 225 6.91 -3.52 5.05
N LEU A 226 7.19 -3.66 6.35
CA LEU A 226 7.58 -2.55 7.22
C LEU A 226 8.93 -1.95 6.83
N ARG A 227 9.91 -2.76 6.42
CA ARG A 227 11.14 -2.22 5.83
C ARG A 227 10.84 -1.42 4.56
N GLY A 228 9.84 -1.84 3.77
CA GLY A 228 9.33 -1.07 2.64
C GLY A 228 8.87 0.33 3.06
N TRP A 229 8.11 0.44 4.14
CA TRP A 229 7.69 1.73 4.69
C TRP A 229 8.85 2.59 5.23
N VAL A 230 9.88 1.97 5.82
CA VAL A 230 11.10 2.66 6.26
C VAL A 230 11.82 3.31 5.09
N ASP A 231 12.14 2.54 4.05
CA ASP A 231 12.87 3.03 2.87
C ASP A 231 11.98 3.95 2.01
N GLY A 232 10.68 3.67 1.96
CA GLY A 232 9.70 4.49 1.26
C GLY A 232 9.56 5.89 1.85
N ALA A 233 9.81 6.07 3.15
CA ALA A 233 9.91 7.40 3.76
C ALA A 233 11.15 8.16 3.26
N GLU A 234 12.28 7.49 3.07
CA GLU A 234 13.50 8.10 2.51
C GLU A 234 13.30 8.51 1.05
N GLU A 235 12.57 7.69 0.29
CA GLU A 235 12.17 8.05 -1.08
C GLU A 235 11.23 9.26 -1.10
N GLY A 236 10.23 9.30 -0.21
CA GLY A 236 9.36 10.47 -0.04
C GLY A 236 10.14 11.73 0.34
N ALA A 237 11.14 11.62 1.21
CA ALA A 237 12.06 12.72 1.50
C ALA A 237 12.81 13.19 0.25
N SER A 238 13.24 12.28 -0.62
CA SER A 238 13.96 12.64 -1.84
C SER A 238 13.08 13.45 -2.80
N ILE A 239 11.79 13.08 -2.93
CA ILE A 239 10.80 13.86 -3.69
C ILE A 239 10.60 15.25 -3.06
N VAL A 240 10.46 15.33 -1.74
CA VAL A 240 10.30 16.60 -1.02
C VAL A 240 11.50 17.54 -1.23
N THR A 241 12.72 16.99 -1.35
CA THR A 241 13.93 17.79 -1.63
C THR A 241 13.93 18.35 -3.06
N ALA A 242 13.37 17.61 -4.01
CA ALA A 242 13.33 18.02 -5.42
C ALA A 242 12.21 19.02 -5.74
N ALA A 243 11.23 19.19 -4.85
CA ALA A 243 10.01 19.98 -5.06
C ALA A 243 10.17 21.47 -4.73
#